data_AF-A0A8B6CNT7-F1
#
_entry.id   AF-A0A8B6CNT7-F1
#
_cell.length_a   1.000
_cell.length_b   1.000
_cell.length_c   1.000
_cell.angle_alpha   90.00
_cell.angle_beta   90.00
_cell.angle_gamma   90.00
#
_symmetry.space_group_name_H-M   'P 1'
#
loop_
_entity.id
_entity.type
_entity.pdbx_description
1 polymer ?
#
loop_
_entity_poly.entity_id
_entity_poly.type
_entity_poly.pdbx_seq_one_letter_code
_entity_poly.pdbx_strand_id
1 'polypeptide(L)'
;MVHECSKFCEHWSKAINSVDNNSPGEIRQAVEAFKVKYIHSINTLKRLLMEAQTDYYAYYRAYKFIMNSGNSEILLSYAHLDEIAEVKDVFTDLKNYLLHIS
;
A
#
# COMPACT_ATOMS: atom_id res chain seq x y z
N MET A 1 -8.69 1.99 17.15
CA MET A 1 -9.76 1.10 16.63
C MET A 1 -9.21 0.44 15.37
N VAL A 2 -8.93 -0.86 15.39
CA VAL A 2 -8.50 -1.60 14.20
C VAL A 2 -9.70 -1.65 13.27
N HIS A 3 -9.62 -0.98 12.12
CA HIS A 3 -10.65 -1.10 11.09
C HIS A 3 -10.52 -2.50 10.50
N GLU A 4 -11.51 -3.38 10.69
CA GLU A 4 -11.53 -4.74 10.10
C GLU A 4 -11.45 -4.72 8.56
N CYS A 5 -11.72 -3.57 7.93
CA CYS A 5 -11.64 -3.36 6.49
C CYS A 5 -11.04 -1.98 6.18
N SER A 6 -9.96 -1.93 5.40
CA SER A 6 -9.36 -0.66 4.96
C SER A 6 -10.26 0.04 3.93
N LYS A 7 -10.16 1.38 3.82
CA LYS A 7 -10.87 2.15 2.78
C LYS A 7 -10.59 1.64 1.36
N PHE A 8 -9.38 1.12 1.15
CA PHE A 8 -9.02 0.47 -0.10
C PHE A 8 -9.80 -0.84 -0.31
N CYS A 9 -9.88 -1.72 0.69
CA CYS A 9 -10.69 -2.94 0.61
C CYS A 9 -12.18 -2.62 0.43
N GLU A 10 -12.72 -1.60 1.09
CA GLU A 10 -14.09 -1.13 0.88
C GLU A 10 -14.33 -0.65 -0.56
N HIS A 11 -13.41 0.16 -1.10
CA HIS A 11 -13.51 0.66 -2.47
C HIS A 11 -13.53 -0.48 -3.49
N TRP A 12 -12.67 -1.49 -3.30
CA TRP A 12 -12.59 -2.63 -4.21
C TRP A 12 -13.73 -3.63 -4.03
N SER A 13 -14.18 -3.84 -2.80
CA SER A 13 -15.39 -4.62 -2.54
C SER A 13 -16.58 -4.02 -3.26
N LYS A 14 -16.76 -2.69 -3.19
CA LYS A 14 -17.78 -1.97 -3.96
C LYS A 14 -17.58 -2.12 -5.47
N ALA A 15 -16.36 -1.96 -5.97
CA ALA A 15 -16.07 -2.10 -7.39
C ALA A 15 -16.42 -3.49 -7.93
N ILE A 16 -16.03 -4.56 -7.22
CA ILE A 16 -16.35 -5.95 -7.61
C ILE A 16 -17.86 -6.21 -7.50
N ASN A 17 -18.50 -5.75 -6.43
CA ASN A 17 -19.95 -5.94 -6.23
C ASN A 17 -20.81 -5.07 -7.17
N SER A 18 -20.23 -4.08 -7.85
CA SER A 18 -20.91 -3.27 -8.86
C SER A 18 -20.88 -3.87 -10.26
N VAL A 19 -20.09 -4.92 -10.47
CA VAL A 19 -20.05 -5.71 -11.70
C VAL A 19 -21.27 -6.62 -11.75
N ASP A 20 -21.85 -6.82 -12.93
CA ASP A 20 -22.94 -7.79 -13.10
C ASP A 20 -22.41 -9.20 -12.81
N ASN A 21 -23.03 -9.90 -11.86
CA ASN A 21 -22.65 -11.25 -11.45
C ASN A 21 -22.75 -12.27 -12.61
N ASN A 22 -23.45 -11.92 -13.70
CA ASN A 22 -23.53 -12.73 -14.91
C ASN A 22 -22.36 -12.52 -15.91
N SER A 23 -21.38 -11.67 -15.56
CA SER A 23 -20.21 -11.37 -16.40
C SER A 23 -18.89 -11.79 -15.73
N PRO A 24 -18.56 -13.09 -15.67
CA PRO A 24 -17.30 -13.59 -15.08
C PRO A 24 -16.03 -12.93 -15.63
N GLY A 25 -16.06 -12.48 -16.89
CA GLY A 25 -14.94 -11.77 -17.52
C GLY A 25 -14.67 -10.40 -16.89
N GLU A 26 -15.71 -9.67 -16.52
CA GLU A 26 -15.61 -8.34 -15.90
C GLU A 26 -15.10 -8.45 -14.45
N ILE A 27 -15.55 -9.47 -13.70
CA ILE A 27 -15.03 -9.78 -12.36
C ILE A 27 -13.53 -10.09 -12.46
N ARG A 28 -13.11 -10.93 -13.42
CA ARG A 28 -11.70 -11.22 -13.65
C ARG A 28 -10.90 -9.96 -13.97
N GLN A 29 -11.43 -9.08 -14.83
CA GLN A 29 -10.76 -7.85 -15.19
C GLN A 29 -10.59 -6.92 -13.98
N ALA A 30 -11.60 -6.81 -13.12
CA ALA A 30 -11.51 -6.04 -11.88
C ALA A 30 -10.43 -6.57 -10.93
N VAL A 31 -10.34 -7.90 -10.78
CA VAL A 31 -9.30 -8.55 -9.96
C VAL A 31 -7.89 -8.37 -10.54
N GLU A 32 -7.71 -8.47 -11.86
CA GLU A 32 -6.41 -8.22 -12.49
C GLU A 32 -6.00 -6.74 -12.36
N ALA A 33 -6.95 -5.82 -12.54
CA ALA A 33 -6.70 -4.39 -12.33
C ALA A 33 -6.28 -4.10 -10.88
N PHE A 34 -6.92 -4.76 -9.91
CA PHE A 34 -6.53 -4.70 -8.50
C PHE A 34 -5.08 -5.15 -8.30
N LYS A 35 -4.72 -6.32 -8.84
CA LYS A 35 -3.37 -6.88 -8.72
C LYS A 35 -2.32 -5.94 -9.30
N VAL A 36 -2.56 -5.36 -10.48
CA VAL A 36 -1.65 -4.39 -11.11
C VAL A 36 -1.49 -3.14 -10.26
N LYS A 37 -2.58 -2.56 -9.73
CA LYS A 37 -2.53 -1.36 -8.88
C LYS A 37 -1.78 -1.63 -7.58
N TYR A 38 -1.95 -2.81 -7.01
CA TYR A 38 -1.24 -3.24 -5.82
C TYR A 38 0.27 -3.36 -6.05
N ILE A 39 0.69 -4.07 -7.10
CA ILE A 39 2.11 -4.20 -7.50
C ILE A 39 2.73 -2.83 -7.73
N HIS A 40 2.02 -1.94 -8.44
CA HIS A 40 2.50 -0.58 -8.70
C HIS A 40 2.70 0.22 -7.40
N SER A 41 1.78 0.07 -6.44
CA SER A 41 1.86 0.75 -5.15
C SER A 41 3.07 0.28 -4.33
N ILE A 42 3.32 -1.03 -4.31
CA ILE A 42 4.50 -1.62 -3.67
C ILE A 42 5.79 -1.10 -4.32
N ASN A 43 5.89 -1.14 -5.65
CA ASN A 43 7.09 -0.67 -6.36
C ASN A 43 7.36 0.83 -6.15
N THR A 44 6.30 1.63 -6.10
CA THR A 44 6.41 3.06 -5.79
C THR A 44 6.93 3.28 -4.39
N LEU A 45 6.40 2.55 -3.40
CA LEU A 45 6.86 2.62 -2.03
C LEU A 45 8.35 2.19 -1.90
N LYS A 46 8.75 1.09 -2.54
CA LYS A 46 10.17 0.66 -2.59
C LYS A 46 11.09 1.78 -3.05
N ARG A 47 10.75 2.42 -4.17
CA ARG A 47 11.55 3.50 -4.74
C ARG A 47 11.65 4.70 -3.79
N LEU A 48 10.53 5.11 -3.20
CA LEU A 48 10.52 6.20 -2.24
C LEU A 48 11.38 5.90 -1.00
N LEU A 49 11.37 4.66 -0.51
CA LEU A 49 12.19 4.23 0.63
C LEU A 49 13.69 4.20 0.28
N MET A 50 14.07 3.77 -0.93
CA MET A 50 15.46 3.84 -1.40
C MET A 50 15.96 5.28 -1.49
N GLU A 51 15.16 6.19 -2.06
CA GLU A 51 15.48 7.62 -2.12
C GLU A 51 15.61 8.22 -0.69
N ALA A 52 14.75 7.78 0.24
CA ALA A 52 14.72 8.26 1.61
C ALA A 52 15.96 7.93 2.46
N GLN A 53 16.84 7.04 2.01
CA GLN A 53 18.14 6.80 2.66
C GLN A 53 19.05 8.03 2.60
N THR A 54 18.89 8.87 1.58
CA THR A 54 19.77 10.02 1.33
C THR A 54 19.03 11.35 1.22
N ASP A 55 17.70 11.33 1.10
CA ASP A 55 16.84 12.51 0.97
C ASP A 55 15.70 12.50 2.00
N TYR A 56 15.76 13.39 3.00
CA TYR A 56 14.70 13.58 4.00
C TYR A 56 13.36 14.00 3.39
N TYR A 57 13.35 14.68 2.24
CA TYR A 57 12.11 15.00 1.54
C TYR A 57 11.48 13.75 0.91
N ALA A 58 12.28 12.79 0.44
CA ALA A 58 11.79 11.49 -0.02
C ALA A 58 11.17 10.67 1.12
N TYR A 59 11.70 10.76 2.34
CA TYR A 59 11.09 10.18 3.55
C TYR A 59 9.67 10.72 3.79
N TYR A 60 9.51 12.04 3.71
CA TYR A 60 8.19 12.67 3.83
C TYR A 60 7.23 12.26 2.70
N ARG A 61 7.73 12.09 1.46
CA ARG A 61 6.93 11.57 0.34
C ARG A 61 6.48 10.13 0.58
N ALA A 62 7.36 9.27 1.13
CA ALA A 62 7.02 7.90 1.51
C ALA A 62 5.90 7.90 2.57
N TYR A 63 6.03 8.71 3.62
CA TYR A 63 4.99 8.90 4.64
C TYR A 63 3.65 9.31 4.02
N LYS A 64 3.64 10.39 3.20
CA LYS A 64 2.41 10.85 2.54
C LYS A 64 1.79 9.80 1.64
N PHE A 65 2.62 9.06 0.91
CA PHE A 65 2.15 8.00 0.02
C PHE A 65 1.41 6.92 0.81
N ILE A 66 1.98 6.46 1.94
CA ILE A 66 1.34 5.47 2.82
C ILE A 66 0.01 6.02 3.37
N MET A 67 0.00 7.24 3.90
CA MET A 67 -1.21 7.85 4.47
C MET A 67 -2.33 8.03 3.43
N ASN A 68 -1.97 8.40 2.19
CA ASN A 68 -2.93 8.65 1.12
C ASN A 68 -3.35 7.37 0.36
N SER A 69 -2.66 6.25 0.57
CA SER A 69 -2.94 4.99 -0.13
C SER A 69 -4.33 4.39 0.20
N GLY A 70 -4.93 4.80 1.33
CA GLY A 70 -6.15 4.18 1.86
C GLY A 70 -5.96 2.73 2.31
N ASN A 71 -4.72 2.24 2.28
CA ASN A 71 -4.33 0.86 2.54
C ASN A 71 -3.01 0.77 3.31
N SER A 72 -2.76 1.75 4.18
CA SER A 72 -1.51 1.92 4.92
C SER A 72 -1.12 0.67 5.70
N GLU A 73 -2.07 0.07 6.42
CA GLU A 73 -1.85 -1.15 7.21
C GLU A 73 -1.44 -2.34 6.34
N ILE A 74 -2.10 -2.56 5.20
CA ILE A 74 -1.73 -3.59 4.23
C ILE A 74 -0.35 -3.28 3.63
N LEU A 75 -0.07 -2.04 3.20
CA LEU A 75 1.25 -1.68 2.67
C LEU A 75 2.38 -1.82 3.71
N LEU A 76 2.10 -1.55 4.99
CA LEU A 76 3.05 -1.69 6.10
C LEU A 76 3.24 -3.15 6.56
N SER A 77 2.26 -4.02 6.34
CA SER A 77 2.32 -5.46 6.67
C SER A 77 2.84 -6.30 5.51
N TYR A 78 2.50 -5.94 4.27
CA TYR A 78 2.94 -6.58 3.04
C TYR A 78 4.16 -5.93 2.39
N ALA A 79 4.83 -5.04 3.10
CA ALA A 79 6.25 -4.85 2.87
C ALA A 79 6.98 -6.19 3.17
N HIS A 80 6.85 -7.17 2.26
CA HIS A 80 7.74 -8.32 2.07
C HIS A 80 9.12 -7.80 1.60
N LEU A 81 9.60 -6.75 2.25
CA LEU A 81 10.65 -5.84 1.83
C LEU A 81 11.65 -5.57 2.93
N ASP A 82 11.41 -6.13 4.12
CA ASP A 82 12.49 -6.40 5.07
C ASP A 82 13.60 -7.27 4.45
N GLU A 83 13.39 -7.84 3.25
CA GLU A 83 14.43 -8.51 2.46
C GLU A 83 15.29 -7.56 1.59
N ILE A 84 14.90 -6.30 1.38
CA ILE A 84 15.81 -5.29 0.81
C ILE A 84 16.54 -4.66 1.98
N ALA A 85 17.66 -5.30 2.36
CA ALA A 85 18.48 -4.91 3.51
C ALA A 85 18.79 -3.40 3.52
N GLU A 86 18.87 -2.79 2.35
CA GLU A 86 19.16 -1.38 2.15
C GLU A 86 18.06 -0.48 2.73
N VAL A 87 16.77 -0.82 2.62
CA VAL A 87 15.65 0.08 3.04
C VAL A 87 15.07 -0.27 4.40
N LYS A 88 15.59 -1.30 5.05
CA LYS A 88 15.04 -1.87 6.29
C LYS A 88 14.99 -0.86 7.45
N ASP A 89 16.07 -0.09 7.64
CA ASP A 89 16.16 0.87 8.74
C ASP A 89 15.16 2.02 8.54
N VAL A 90 15.16 2.61 7.34
CA VAL A 90 14.25 3.69 6.95
C VAL A 90 12.78 3.26 7.05
N PHE A 91 12.48 2.03 6.62
CA PHE A 91 11.15 1.46 6.70
C PHE A 91 10.71 1.21 8.15
N THR A 92 11.60 0.67 8.98
CA THR A 92 11.34 0.40 10.41
C THR A 92 11.06 1.70 11.15
N ASP A 93 11.85 2.74 10.92
CA ASP A 93 11.65 4.06 11.52
C ASP A 93 10.30 4.66 11.11
N LEU A 94 9.96 4.60 9.82
CA LEU A 94 8.69 5.10 9.29
C LEU A 94 7.50 4.33 9.88
N LYS A 95 7.61 3.01 9.98
CA LYS A 95 6.60 2.14 10.57
C LYS A 95 6.39 2.45 12.05
N ASN A 96 7.46 2.63 12.82
CA ASN A 96 7.38 2.99 14.23
C ASN A 96 6.74 4.37 14.42
N TYR A 97 7.14 5.36 13.60
CA TYR A 97 6.54 6.70 13.62
C TYR A 97 5.02 6.63 13.36
N LEU A 98 4.60 5.86 12.37
CA LEU A 98 3.20 5.68 12.03
C LEU A 98 2.40 4.97 13.13
N LEU A 99 2.98 3.95 13.77
CA LEU A 99 2.33 3.21 14.87
C LEU A 99 2.23 4.00 16.18
N HIS A 100 3.12 4.96 16.43
CA HIS A 100 3.10 5.78 17.65
C HIS A 100 2.24 7.05 17.56
N ILE A 101 1.78 7.43 16.36
CA ILE A 101 0.95 8.64 16.13
C ILE A 101 -0.52 8.27 15.82
N SER A 102 -0.82 6.99 15.64
CA SER A 102 -2.18 6.44 15.43
C SER A 102 -2.88 6.10 16.73
#